data_AF-A0A8T4NUE5-F1
#
_entry.id   AF-A0A8T4NUE5-F1
#
_cell.length_a   1.000
_cell.length_b   1.000
_cell.length_c   1.000
_cell.angle_alpha   90.00
_cell.angle_beta   90.00
_cell.angle_gamma   90.00
#
_symmetry.space_group_name_H-M   'P 1'
#
loop_
_entity.id
_entity.type
_entity.pdbx_description
1 polymer ?
#
loop_
_entity_poly.entity_id
_entity_poly.type
_entity_poly.pdbx_seq_one_letter_code
_entity_poly.pdbx_strand_id
1 'polypeptide(L)'
;MALKLNIREAYREFYGRNTEQMPKLIADGRIPMNVSQFMQRRLDVRNSDDEVKSSYIDNYFDTGDAVVYHPDGQVKVVLDSQHLREINSDSNIRGGELILSTDIYDSLEGEEFKKGKLGKTESSLYLQDVKAHPVWKTLARDQALLNDYADYIFAEGKKRFDYDTMMGVYLDSAAGDNVKMRSWCVGRLECRSNAIGWYVLGNLSGRLLGIAPEALNTPATGRFKYSKAYTIADLQAADKTLRGLEGVLHPDVLKSIVDLRKKL
;
A
#
# COMPACT_ATOMS: atom_id res chain seq x y z
N MET A 1 18.68 -35.20 -10.81
CA MET A 1 18.52 -34.34 -9.62
C MET A 1 17.42 -33.33 -9.93
N ALA A 2 16.23 -33.49 -9.36
CA ALA A 2 15.14 -32.53 -9.54
C ALA A 2 15.38 -31.34 -8.60
N LEU A 3 15.54 -30.13 -9.15
CA LEU A 3 15.44 -28.90 -8.38
C LEU A 3 14.03 -28.84 -7.77
N LYS A 4 13.90 -29.12 -6.48
CA LYS A 4 12.72 -28.70 -5.73
C LYS A 4 12.79 -27.19 -5.65
N LEU A 5 12.00 -26.50 -6.48
CA LEU A 5 11.67 -25.10 -6.22
C LEU A 5 10.94 -25.08 -4.88
N ASN A 6 11.61 -24.63 -3.81
CA ASN A 6 10.92 -24.22 -2.60
C ASN A 6 10.09 -22.98 -2.98
N ILE A 7 8.81 -23.18 -3.26
CA ILE A 7 7.88 -22.08 -3.52
C ILE A 7 7.64 -21.39 -2.19
N ARG A 8 8.37 -20.30 -1.98
CA ARG A 8 8.21 -19.42 -0.83
C ARG A 8 6.93 -18.59 -1.01
N GLU A 9 6.17 -18.41 0.07
CA GLU A 9 5.00 -17.54 0.07
C GLU A 9 5.39 -16.09 -0.29
N ALA A 10 4.71 -15.51 -1.27
CA ALA A 10 4.97 -14.14 -1.73
C ALA A 10 4.79 -13.10 -0.61
N TYR A 11 3.81 -13.31 0.27
CA TYR A 11 3.50 -12.43 1.40
C TYR A 11 3.40 -13.25 2.68
N ARG A 12 3.89 -12.72 3.79
CA ARG A 12 3.80 -13.36 5.10
C ARG A 12 3.51 -12.33 6.19
N GLU A 13 2.50 -12.61 7.01
CA GLU A 13 2.16 -11.77 8.17
C GLU A 13 3.15 -12.03 9.31
N PHE A 14 3.54 -10.97 10.00
CA PHE A 14 4.33 -11.00 11.24
C PHE A 14 3.55 -10.23 12.31
N TYR A 15 2.70 -10.96 13.03
CA TYR A 15 1.85 -10.43 14.09
C TYR A 15 2.56 -10.41 15.44
N GLY A 16 2.41 -9.32 16.19
CA GLY A 16 3.03 -9.09 17.49
C GLY A 16 3.72 -7.73 17.58
N ARG A 17 4.57 -7.53 18.59
CA ARG A 17 5.32 -6.26 18.74
C ARG A 17 6.22 -5.99 17.56
N ASN A 18 6.14 -4.81 16.96
CA ASN A 18 6.96 -4.49 15.79
C ASN A 18 8.46 -4.52 16.12
N THR A 19 8.85 -4.19 17.36
CA THR A 19 10.22 -4.34 17.87
C THR A 19 10.72 -5.79 17.92
N GLU A 20 9.84 -6.78 17.97
CA GLU A 20 10.20 -8.20 17.95
C GLU A 20 9.98 -8.84 16.58
N GLN A 21 9.00 -8.34 15.82
CA GLN A 21 8.57 -8.90 14.55
C GLN A 21 9.34 -8.33 13.36
N MET A 22 9.76 -7.06 13.38
CA MET A 22 10.57 -6.47 12.32
C MET A 22 11.92 -7.21 12.15
N PRO A 23 12.69 -7.51 13.22
CA PRO A 23 13.92 -8.29 13.07
C PRO A 23 13.68 -9.68 12.47
N LYS A 24 12.57 -10.35 12.82
CA LYS A 24 12.21 -11.66 12.25
C LYS A 24 11.85 -11.55 10.77
N LEU A 25 11.14 -10.49 10.38
CA LEU A 25 10.80 -10.20 8.99
C LEU A 25 12.07 -10.00 8.15
N ILE A 26 13.01 -9.18 8.65
CA ILE A 26 14.29 -8.92 7.98
C ILE A 26 15.18 -10.18 7.95
N ALA A 27 15.23 -10.95 9.03
CA ALA A 27 15.98 -12.21 9.10
C ALA A 27 15.40 -13.30 8.17
N ASP A 28 14.08 -13.31 7.94
CA ASP A 28 13.45 -14.14 6.91
C ASP A 28 13.89 -13.68 5.50
N GLY A 29 14.48 -12.49 5.35
CA GLY A 29 14.89 -11.92 4.06
C GLY A 29 13.73 -11.30 3.30
N ARG A 30 12.72 -10.77 4.02
CA ARG A 30 11.57 -10.06 3.44
C ARG A 30 11.77 -8.56 3.54
N ILE A 31 11.01 -7.84 2.72
CA ILE A 31 10.90 -6.39 2.77
C ILE A 31 9.56 -6.04 3.43
N PRO A 32 9.53 -5.16 4.45
CA PRO A 32 8.27 -4.76 5.06
C PRO A 32 7.46 -3.96 4.06
N MET A 33 6.19 -4.33 3.90
CA MET A 33 5.27 -3.67 2.97
C MET A 33 5.07 -2.21 3.36
N ASN A 34 5.15 -1.32 2.38
CA ASN A 34 4.83 0.10 2.55
C ASN A 34 3.36 0.41 2.19
N VAL A 35 2.89 1.65 2.42
CA VAL A 35 1.49 2.01 2.23
C VAL A 35 1.05 1.85 0.78
N SER A 36 1.86 2.33 -0.17
CA SER A 36 1.58 2.22 -1.62
C SER A 36 1.45 0.76 -2.06
N GLN A 37 2.37 -0.12 -1.65
CA GLN A 37 2.31 -1.55 -1.92
C GLN A 37 1.07 -2.20 -1.29
N PHE A 38 0.66 -1.76 -0.10
CA PHE A 38 -0.55 -2.28 0.54
C PHE A 38 -1.83 -1.84 -0.18
N MET A 39 -1.90 -0.60 -0.67
CA MET A 39 -2.98 -0.14 -1.54
C MET A 39 -3.09 -1.02 -2.79
N GLN A 40 -1.95 -1.22 -3.48
CA GLN A 40 -1.91 -2.06 -4.67
C GLN A 40 -2.33 -3.49 -4.35
N ARG A 41 -1.88 -4.05 -3.22
CA ARG A 41 -2.25 -5.41 -2.83
C ARG A 41 -3.75 -5.56 -2.60
N ARG A 42 -4.38 -4.62 -1.89
CA ARG A 42 -5.84 -4.61 -1.69
C ARG A 42 -6.60 -4.52 -3.01
N LEU A 43 -6.09 -3.76 -3.98
CA LEU A 43 -6.64 -3.73 -5.34
C LEU A 43 -6.45 -5.07 -6.04
N ASP A 44 -5.25 -5.65 -6.03
CA ASP A 44 -4.94 -6.89 -6.75
C ASP A 44 -5.85 -8.05 -6.35
N VAL A 45 -6.17 -8.15 -5.05
CA VAL A 45 -7.02 -9.23 -4.51
C VAL A 45 -8.51 -8.91 -4.49
N ARG A 46 -8.95 -7.75 -5.00
CA ARG A 46 -10.35 -7.28 -4.87
C ARG A 46 -11.41 -8.19 -5.51
N ASN A 47 -10.98 -9.00 -6.48
CA ASN A 47 -11.80 -9.98 -7.20
C ASN A 47 -11.35 -11.43 -6.93
N SER A 48 -10.48 -11.64 -5.94
CA SER A 48 -10.12 -12.99 -5.47
C SER A 48 -11.23 -13.56 -4.59
N ASP A 49 -11.07 -14.83 -4.18
CA ASP A 49 -11.97 -15.46 -3.22
C ASP A 49 -12.10 -14.64 -1.93
N ASP A 50 -13.28 -14.72 -1.30
CA ASP A 50 -13.63 -13.87 -0.15
C ASP A 50 -12.62 -13.97 0.99
N GLU A 51 -12.08 -15.15 1.27
CA GLU A 51 -11.05 -15.35 2.30
C GLU A 51 -9.79 -14.53 2.01
N VAL A 52 -9.30 -14.56 0.77
CA VAL A 52 -8.12 -13.80 0.35
C VAL A 52 -8.44 -12.31 0.35
N LYS A 53 -9.61 -11.88 -0.14
CA LYS A 53 -10.00 -10.47 -0.11
C LYS A 53 -10.07 -9.96 1.34
N SER A 54 -10.79 -10.66 2.21
CA SER A 54 -11.00 -10.30 3.62
C SER A 54 -9.72 -10.28 4.43
N SER A 55 -8.74 -11.15 4.14
CA SER A 55 -7.46 -11.15 4.85
C SER A 55 -6.72 -9.81 4.76
N TYR A 56 -6.94 -9.03 3.69
CA TYR A 56 -6.33 -7.71 3.51
C TYR A 56 -7.26 -6.53 3.80
N ILE A 57 -8.51 -6.57 3.34
CA ILE A 57 -9.42 -5.42 3.48
C ILE A 57 -10.02 -5.30 4.89
N ASP A 58 -10.18 -6.43 5.60
CA ASP A 58 -10.79 -6.46 6.94
C ASP A 58 -9.75 -6.46 8.08
N ASN A 59 -8.47 -6.37 7.74
CA ASN A 59 -7.38 -6.23 8.70
C ASN A 59 -6.67 -4.88 8.55
N TYR A 60 -5.98 -4.49 9.62
CA TYR A 60 -5.08 -3.34 9.65
C TYR A 60 -3.64 -3.82 9.52
N PHE A 61 -2.76 -3.01 8.95
CA PHE A 61 -1.34 -3.34 8.85
C PHE A 61 -0.47 -2.14 9.17
N ASP A 62 0.55 -2.37 9.99
CA ASP A 62 1.69 -1.49 10.13
C ASP A 62 2.57 -1.61 8.89
N THR A 63 3.19 -0.50 8.51
CA THR A 63 3.94 -0.41 7.25
C THR A 63 5.39 0.00 7.45
N GLY A 64 6.20 -0.22 6.42
CA GLY A 64 7.58 0.26 6.35
C GLY A 64 7.71 1.78 6.19
N ASP A 65 6.62 2.51 5.98
CA ASP A 65 6.63 3.98 5.93
C ASP A 65 6.53 4.56 7.35
N ALA A 66 7.27 5.63 7.62
CA ALA A 66 7.27 6.29 8.91
C ALA A 66 6.59 7.66 8.87
N VAL A 67 6.08 8.06 10.04
CA VAL A 67 5.77 9.44 10.37
C VAL A 67 6.66 9.88 11.53
N VAL A 68 7.21 11.09 11.41
CA VAL A 68 8.14 11.65 12.37
C VAL A 68 7.63 12.99 12.84
N TYR A 69 7.56 13.17 14.15
CA TYR A 69 7.07 14.36 14.81
C TYR A 69 8.24 15.09 15.46
N HIS A 70 8.44 16.35 15.08
CA HIS A 70 9.43 17.22 15.71
C HIS A 70 8.74 18.11 16.77
N PRO A 71 9.38 18.37 17.94
CA PRO A 71 8.81 19.18 19.03
C PRO A 71 8.25 20.56 18.64
N ASP A 72 8.75 21.16 17.57
CA ASP A 72 8.29 22.46 17.06
C ASP A 72 6.96 22.39 16.28
N GLY A 73 6.39 21.19 16.12
CA GLY A 73 5.13 20.95 15.43
C GLY A 73 5.27 20.55 13.96
N GLN A 74 6.49 20.34 13.45
CA GLN A 74 6.69 19.76 12.11
C GLN A 74 6.37 18.27 12.10
N VAL A 75 5.83 17.80 10.98
CA VAL A 75 5.56 16.39 10.72
C VAL A 75 6.22 15.99 9.41
N LYS A 76 7.04 14.94 9.43
CA LYS A 76 7.75 14.43 8.25
C LYS A 76 7.26 13.02 7.93
N VAL A 77 6.93 12.76 6.66
CA VAL A 77 6.62 11.42 6.15
C VAL A 77 7.87 10.87 5.48
N VAL A 78 8.43 9.80 6.06
CA VAL A 78 9.66 9.16 5.60
C VAL A 78 9.27 7.82 4.97
N LEU A 79 9.37 7.74 3.65
CA LEU A 79 9.02 6.54 2.89
C LEU A 79 10.09 5.46 3.06
N ASP A 80 9.68 4.20 3.14
CA ASP A 80 10.60 3.04 3.24
C ASP A 80 11.68 3.20 4.34
N SER A 81 11.29 3.70 5.51
CA SER A 81 12.20 4.14 6.59
C SER A 81 13.17 3.05 7.05
N GLN A 82 14.46 3.29 6.85
CA GLN A 82 15.52 2.41 7.34
C GLN A 82 15.52 2.31 8.87
N HIS A 83 15.28 3.41 9.58
CA HIS A 83 15.20 3.43 11.04
C HIS A 83 14.07 2.55 11.57
N LEU A 84 12.93 2.46 10.87
CA LEU A 84 11.87 1.53 11.22
C LEU A 84 12.25 0.08 10.93
N ARG A 85 13.03 -0.19 9.87
CA ARG A 85 13.50 -1.54 9.53
C ARG A 85 14.50 -2.09 10.55
N GLU A 86 15.21 -1.21 11.23
CA GLU A 86 16.26 -1.54 12.20
C GLU A 86 15.76 -1.67 13.64
N ILE A 87 14.48 -1.36 13.91
CA ILE A 87 13.92 -1.49 15.27
C ILE A 87 14.04 -2.92 15.77
N ASN A 88 14.38 -3.04 17.05
CA ASN A 88 14.56 -4.29 17.76
C ASN A 88 14.18 -4.11 19.25
N SER A 89 14.36 -5.14 20.07
CA SER A 89 14.06 -5.09 21.51
C SER A 89 14.84 -4.04 22.29
N ASP A 90 16.01 -3.66 21.79
CA ASP A 90 16.95 -2.76 22.48
C ASP A 90 16.80 -1.31 22.00
N SER A 91 15.90 -1.07 21.03
CA SER A 91 15.60 0.26 20.53
C SER A 91 14.99 1.14 21.62
N ASN A 92 15.33 2.43 21.63
CA ASN A 92 14.82 3.40 22.61
C ASN A 92 13.34 3.76 22.33
N ILE A 93 12.44 2.83 22.63
CA ILE A 93 11.00 3.02 22.54
C ILE A 93 10.48 3.59 23.85
N ARG A 94 9.84 4.76 23.79
CA ARG A 94 9.16 5.39 24.95
C ARG A 94 7.74 5.73 24.53
N GLY A 95 6.72 5.39 25.32
CA GLY A 95 5.32 5.68 24.96
C GLY A 95 4.82 4.98 23.67
N GLY A 96 5.61 4.08 23.09
CA GLY A 96 5.30 3.44 21.80
C GLY A 96 5.92 4.09 20.59
N GLU A 97 6.64 5.20 20.75
CA GLU A 97 7.41 5.86 19.70
C GLU A 97 8.91 5.54 19.80
N LEU A 98 9.57 5.48 18.64
CA LEU A 98 11.03 5.46 18.56
C LEU A 98 11.55 6.88 18.77
N ILE A 99 12.37 7.06 19.79
CA ILE A 99 12.96 8.37 20.11
C ILE A 99 14.22 8.58 19.27
N LEU A 100 14.25 9.69 18.55
CA LEU A 100 15.37 10.10 17.69
C LEU A 100 16.04 11.36 18.23
N SER A 101 17.32 11.55 17.92
CA SER A 101 17.98 12.85 18.09
C SER A 101 17.55 13.81 16.98
N THR A 102 17.72 15.11 17.23
CA THR A 102 17.50 16.15 16.22
C THR A 102 18.42 15.99 15.02
N ASP A 103 19.70 15.63 15.23
CA ASP A 103 20.65 15.38 14.13
C ASP A 103 20.15 14.26 13.19
N ILE A 104 19.55 13.19 13.75
CA ILE A 104 18.93 12.14 12.94
C ILE A 104 17.75 12.74 12.17
N TYR A 105 16.84 13.47 12.82
CA TYR A 105 15.68 14.10 12.17
C TYR A 105 16.06 14.95 10.94
N ASP A 106 17.11 15.77 11.09
CA ASP A 106 17.59 16.66 10.04
C ASP A 106 18.16 15.88 8.85
N SER A 107 18.75 14.71 9.11
CA SER A 107 19.25 13.79 8.08
C SER A 107 18.18 12.96 7.38
N LEU A 108 16.95 12.89 7.92
CA LEU A 108 15.88 12.11 7.33
C LEU A 108 15.37 12.75 6.04
N GLU A 109 15.42 11.98 4.95
CA GLU A 109 14.76 12.31 3.68
C GLU A 109 13.27 11.95 3.75
N GLY A 110 12.42 12.91 3.44
CA GLY A 110 10.97 12.73 3.47
C GLY A 110 10.23 14.02 3.19
N GLU A 111 8.93 13.90 2.92
CA GLU A 111 8.07 15.08 2.73
C GLU A 111 7.78 15.71 4.10
N GLU A 112 8.20 16.96 4.27
CA GLU A 112 8.00 17.71 5.51
C GLU A 112 6.79 18.63 5.39
N PHE A 113 5.85 18.44 6.31
CA PHE A 113 4.66 19.26 6.43
C PHE A 113 4.77 20.19 7.63
N LYS A 114 4.79 21.48 7.33
CA LYS A 114 4.61 22.53 8.35
C LYS A 114 3.17 22.55 8.84
N LYS A 115 2.97 23.05 10.06
CA LYS A 115 1.64 23.24 10.67
C LYS A 115 0.65 23.85 9.67
N GLY A 116 -0.48 23.17 9.45
CA GLY A 116 -1.54 23.59 8.52
C GLY A 116 -1.38 23.14 7.07
N LYS A 117 -0.24 22.56 6.67
CA LYS A 117 -0.03 22.02 5.31
C LYS A 117 -0.41 20.55 5.14
N LEU A 118 -0.73 19.86 6.23
CA LEU A 118 -1.10 18.44 6.24
C LEU A 118 -2.48 18.18 5.61
N GLY A 119 -3.30 19.21 5.41
CA GLY A 119 -4.71 19.04 5.07
C GLY A 119 -5.58 18.80 6.31
N LYS A 120 -6.76 18.22 6.10
CA LYS A 120 -7.74 17.95 7.16
C LYS A 120 -7.38 16.65 7.89
N THR A 121 -7.02 16.74 9.16
CA THR A 121 -6.70 15.58 10.00
C THR A 121 -7.79 15.32 11.05
N GLU A 122 -7.65 14.26 11.84
CA GLU A 122 -8.52 13.89 12.97
C GLU A 122 -10.00 13.67 12.60
N SER A 123 -10.27 13.35 11.34
CA SER A 123 -11.62 13.10 10.85
C SER A 123 -11.61 12.25 9.59
N SER A 124 -12.70 11.53 9.36
CA SER A 124 -12.94 10.85 8.08
C SER A 124 -13.20 11.89 6.98
N LEU A 125 -12.80 11.55 5.75
CA LEU A 125 -12.81 12.45 4.60
C LEU A 125 -13.85 12.01 3.57
N TYR A 126 -14.32 12.94 2.74
CA TYR A 126 -15.07 12.58 1.54
C TYR A 126 -14.12 12.12 0.43
N LEU A 127 -14.63 11.34 -0.52
CA LEU A 127 -13.82 10.73 -1.59
C LEU A 127 -12.93 11.73 -2.33
N GLN A 128 -13.46 12.89 -2.69
CA GLN A 128 -12.70 13.94 -3.40
C GLN A 128 -11.60 14.54 -2.51
N ASP A 129 -11.86 14.70 -1.21
CA ASP A 129 -10.88 15.20 -0.26
C ASP A 129 -9.72 14.20 -0.09
N VAL A 130 -10.01 12.89 -0.08
CA VAL A 130 -8.99 11.83 -0.02
C VAL A 130 -8.05 11.91 -1.22
N LYS A 131 -8.60 12.01 -2.43
CA LYS A 131 -7.81 12.07 -3.68
C LYS A 131 -6.92 13.31 -3.75
N ALA A 132 -7.31 14.40 -3.09
CA ALA A 132 -6.55 15.64 -3.00
C ALA A 132 -5.64 15.74 -1.75
N HIS A 133 -5.76 14.82 -0.78
CA HIS A 133 -5.14 14.97 0.53
C HIS A 133 -3.61 14.84 0.45
N PRO A 134 -2.82 15.84 0.92
CA PRO A 134 -1.37 15.85 0.78
C PRO A 134 -0.68 14.58 1.33
N VAL A 135 -1.06 14.15 2.54
CA VAL A 135 -0.49 12.93 3.15
C VAL A 135 -0.81 11.67 2.34
N TRP A 136 -2.04 11.49 1.85
CA TRP A 136 -2.39 10.32 1.05
C TRP A 136 -1.64 10.31 -0.28
N LYS A 137 -1.44 11.47 -0.91
CA LYS A 137 -0.64 11.58 -2.13
C LYS A 137 0.81 11.15 -1.89
N THR A 138 1.42 11.61 -0.80
CA THR A 138 2.78 11.19 -0.42
C THR A 138 2.85 9.69 -0.16
N LEU A 139 1.92 9.14 0.61
CA LEU A 139 1.91 7.70 0.96
C LEU A 139 1.61 6.79 -0.25
N ALA A 140 0.72 7.22 -1.14
CA ALA A 140 0.37 6.46 -2.34
C ALA A 140 1.51 6.47 -3.36
N ARG A 141 2.33 7.53 -3.39
CA ARG A 141 3.46 7.77 -4.31
C ARG A 141 3.05 7.96 -5.78
N ASP A 142 1.90 7.42 -6.16
CA ASP A 142 1.27 7.55 -7.47
C ASP A 142 -0.20 7.98 -7.33
N GLN A 143 -0.59 8.99 -8.10
CA GLN A 143 -1.93 9.58 -8.01
C GLN A 143 -2.99 8.65 -8.61
N ALA A 144 -2.67 7.88 -9.65
CA ALA A 144 -3.64 6.96 -10.25
C ALA A 144 -3.96 5.81 -9.29
N LEU A 145 -2.95 5.27 -8.62
CA LEU A 145 -3.11 4.29 -7.55
C LEU A 145 -3.99 4.83 -6.42
N LEU A 146 -3.75 6.05 -5.94
CA LEU A 146 -4.59 6.66 -4.91
C LEU A 146 -6.05 6.77 -5.36
N ASN A 147 -6.28 7.19 -6.61
CA ASN A 147 -7.62 7.36 -7.15
C ASN A 147 -8.38 6.02 -7.19
N ASP A 148 -7.77 4.99 -7.77
CA ASP A 148 -8.35 3.65 -7.89
C ASP A 148 -8.60 3.02 -6.51
N TYR A 149 -7.64 3.17 -5.60
CA TYR A 149 -7.73 2.66 -4.24
C TYR A 149 -8.85 3.34 -3.45
N ALA A 150 -8.94 4.68 -3.52
CA ALA A 150 -9.99 5.42 -2.85
C ALA A 150 -11.38 5.05 -3.38
N ASP A 151 -11.54 4.95 -4.70
CA ASP A 151 -12.81 4.54 -5.31
C ASP A 151 -13.23 3.15 -4.82
N TYR A 152 -12.30 2.20 -4.80
CA TYR A 152 -12.55 0.85 -4.30
C TYR A 152 -12.96 0.82 -2.82
N ILE A 153 -12.21 1.50 -1.94
CA ILE A 153 -12.49 1.52 -0.51
C ILE A 153 -13.83 2.19 -0.21
N PHE A 154 -14.17 3.29 -0.88
CA PHE A 154 -15.48 3.93 -0.72
C PHE A 154 -16.62 3.06 -1.22
N ALA A 155 -16.46 2.36 -2.35
CA ALA A 155 -17.48 1.42 -2.84
C ALA A 155 -17.73 0.30 -1.82
N GLU A 156 -16.67 -0.32 -1.29
CA GLU A 156 -16.77 -1.39 -0.30
C GLU A 156 -17.36 -0.89 1.03
N GLY A 157 -16.92 0.27 1.52
CA GLY A 157 -17.43 0.87 2.75
C GLY A 157 -18.89 1.29 2.66
N LYS A 158 -19.31 1.88 1.54
CA LYS A 158 -20.72 2.22 1.28
C LYS A 158 -21.57 0.96 1.22
N LYS A 159 -21.13 -0.06 0.49
CA LYS A 159 -21.86 -1.33 0.34
C LYS A 159 -22.03 -2.08 1.66
N ARG A 160 -20.99 -2.12 2.50
CA ARG A 160 -20.95 -2.98 3.70
C ARG A 160 -21.42 -2.27 4.98
N PHE A 161 -21.23 -0.96 5.07
CA PHE A 161 -21.44 -0.20 6.30
C PHE A 161 -22.20 1.13 6.11
N ASP A 162 -22.65 1.42 4.88
CA ASP A 162 -23.31 2.68 4.52
C ASP A 162 -22.49 3.94 4.82
N TYR A 163 -21.16 3.85 4.73
CA TYR A 163 -20.27 4.99 4.99
C TYR A 163 -20.21 5.95 3.80
N ASP A 164 -20.36 7.24 4.10
CA ASP A 164 -20.15 8.34 3.15
C ASP A 164 -18.78 9.02 3.28
N THR A 165 -18.09 8.80 4.41
CA THR A 165 -16.76 9.35 4.68
C THR A 165 -15.81 8.26 5.17
N MET A 166 -14.59 8.25 4.65
CA MET A 166 -13.59 7.22 4.95
C MET A 166 -12.17 7.78 4.82
N MET A 167 -11.17 6.94 5.08
CA MET A 167 -9.77 7.20 4.82
C MET A 167 -9.30 8.52 5.43
N GLY A 168 -9.64 8.75 6.70
CA GLY A 168 -9.11 9.88 7.46
C GLY A 168 -7.62 9.74 7.72
N VAL A 169 -6.96 10.87 7.99
CA VAL A 169 -5.57 10.93 8.45
C VAL A 169 -5.58 11.33 9.91
N TYR A 170 -5.07 10.46 10.78
CA TYR A 170 -5.02 10.67 12.22
C TYR A 170 -3.57 10.66 12.67
N LEU A 171 -3.13 11.72 13.34
CA LEU A 171 -1.74 11.96 13.72
C LEU A 171 -1.58 11.95 15.24
N ASP A 172 -0.37 11.66 15.70
CA ASP A 172 0.00 11.90 17.08
C ASP A 172 0.26 13.40 17.33
N SER A 173 0.30 13.77 18.61
CA SER A 173 0.79 15.06 19.04
C SER A 173 2.31 15.15 18.89
N ALA A 174 2.76 16.24 18.27
CA ALA A 174 4.16 16.63 18.26
C ALA A 174 4.67 17.18 19.61
N ALA A 175 3.82 17.24 20.65
CA ALA A 175 4.21 17.78 21.95
C ALA A 175 5.25 16.90 22.68
N GLY A 176 6.14 17.56 23.43
CA GLY A 176 7.22 16.96 24.21
C GLY A 176 8.59 17.47 23.78
N ASP A 177 9.65 16.90 24.34
CA ASP A 177 11.03 17.40 24.17
C ASP A 177 11.86 16.61 23.15
N ASN A 178 11.33 15.50 22.61
CA ASN A 178 12.07 14.61 21.73
C ASN A 178 11.41 14.48 20.36
N VAL A 179 12.23 14.23 19.33
CA VAL A 179 11.74 13.77 18.03
C VAL A 179 11.22 12.34 18.17
N LYS A 180 10.02 12.10 17.63
CA LYS A 180 9.32 10.83 17.74
C LYS A 180 9.07 10.24 16.36
N MET A 181 9.49 9.00 16.13
CA MET A 181 9.17 8.25 14.92
C MET A 181 8.19 7.13 15.22
N ARG A 182 7.19 6.96 14.35
CA ARG A 182 6.22 5.87 14.39
C ARG A 182 6.03 5.28 12.99
N SER A 183 5.50 4.06 12.93
CA SER A 183 5.05 3.44 11.67
C SER A 183 3.68 3.97 11.30
N TRP A 184 3.45 4.18 10.00
CA TRP A 184 2.09 4.34 9.49
C TRP A 184 1.34 3.01 9.54
N CYS A 185 0.15 3.05 10.12
CA CYS A 185 -0.79 1.94 10.12
C CYS A 185 -1.98 2.28 9.23
N VAL A 186 -2.35 1.38 8.31
CA VAL A 186 -3.57 1.51 7.49
C VAL A 186 -4.65 0.62 8.09
N GLY A 187 -5.77 1.23 8.47
CA GLY A 187 -6.88 0.54 9.15
C GLY A 187 -7.63 -0.45 8.27
N ARG A 188 -8.42 -1.30 8.94
CA ARG A 188 -9.44 -2.16 8.32
C ARG A 188 -10.61 -1.34 7.78
N LEU A 189 -11.38 -1.92 6.87
CA LEU A 189 -12.53 -1.25 6.24
C LEU A 189 -13.61 -0.80 7.23
N GLU A 190 -13.96 -1.65 8.20
CA GLU A 190 -14.93 -1.33 9.26
C GLU A 190 -14.50 -0.09 10.07
N CYS A 191 -13.19 0.09 10.27
CA CYS A 191 -12.62 1.28 10.89
C CYS A 191 -12.23 2.35 9.85
N ARG A 192 -12.96 2.38 8.72
CA ARG A 192 -12.87 3.38 7.66
C ARG A 192 -11.54 3.45 6.90
N SER A 193 -10.69 2.43 6.98
CA SER A 193 -9.40 2.38 6.25
C SER A 193 -8.52 3.62 6.44
N ASN A 194 -8.51 4.19 7.65
CA ASN A 194 -7.75 5.40 7.98
C ASN A 194 -6.24 5.18 7.88
N ALA A 195 -5.48 6.23 7.58
CA ALA A 195 -4.04 6.30 7.82
C ALA A 195 -3.79 6.82 9.24
N ILE A 196 -3.14 6.00 10.06
CA ILE A 196 -2.95 6.23 11.50
C ILE A 196 -1.45 6.39 11.78
N GLY A 197 -1.07 7.59 12.20
CA GLY A 197 0.30 7.98 12.51
C GLY A 197 0.65 7.90 14.00
N TRP A 198 -0.30 7.60 14.87
CA TRP A 198 -0.10 7.47 16.33
C TRP A 198 0.02 6.03 16.83
N TYR A 199 0.22 5.05 15.93
CA TYR A 199 0.28 3.65 16.33
C TYR A 199 1.54 3.34 17.17
N VAL A 200 1.41 2.39 18.10
CA VAL A 200 2.41 2.08 19.14
C VAL A 200 3.31 0.94 18.66
N LEU A 201 4.60 1.20 18.45
CA LEU A 201 5.58 0.22 17.93
C LEU A 201 5.81 -0.97 18.88
N GLY A 202 5.66 -0.75 20.19
CA GLY A 202 5.79 -1.80 21.22
C GLY A 202 4.49 -2.53 21.57
N ASN A 203 3.39 -2.27 20.84
CA ASN A 203 2.10 -2.90 21.13
C ASN A 203 2.13 -4.40 20.83
N LEU A 204 1.49 -5.22 21.66
CA LEU A 204 1.38 -6.66 21.45
C LEU A 204 0.58 -7.04 20.20
N SER A 205 -0.09 -6.07 19.59
CA SER A 205 -0.99 -6.25 18.43
C SER A 205 -0.46 -5.62 17.14
N GLY A 206 0.84 -5.33 17.02
CA GLY A 206 1.41 -4.90 15.74
C GLY A 206 1.20 -5.94 14.64
N ARG A 207 1.12 -5.49 13.39
CA ARG A 207 0.90 -6.38 12.25
C ARG A 207 1.66 -5.91 11.03
N LEU A 208 2.86 -6.47 10.85
CA LEU A 208 3.66 -6.24 9.65
C LEU A 208 3.33 -7.28 8.57
N LEU A 209 3.45 -6.88 7.32
CA LEU A 209 3.35 -7.78 6.18
C LEU A 209 4.67 -7.77 5.40
N GLY A 210 5.36 -8.91 5.37
CA GLY A 210 6.63 -9.05 4.67
C GLY A 210 6.44 -9.56 3.24
N ILE A 211 7.07 -8.88 2.28
CA ILE A 211 7.10 -9.24 0.87
C ILE A 211 8.37 -10.03 0.59
N ALA A 212 8.24 -11.20 -0.05
CA ALA A 212 9.39 -11.95 -0.54
C ALA A 212 10.06 -11.17 -1.70
N PRO A 213 11.40 -11.07 -1.77
CA PRO A 213 12.08 -10.31 -2.82
C PRO A 213 11.67 -10.70 -4.25
N GLU A 214 11.39 -11.99 -4.47
CA GLU A 214 10.95 -12.52 -5.76
C GLU A 214 9.56 -12.00 -6.16
N ALA A 215 8.71 -11.70 -5.17
CA ALA A 215 7.37 -11.14 -5.40
C ALA A 215 7.40 -9.68 -5.85
N LEU A 216 8.50 -8.94 -5.62
CA LEU A 216 8.67 -7.57 -6.12
C LEU A 216 8.93 -7.52 -7.63
N ASN A 217 9.57 -8.57 -8.17
CA ASN A 217 9.91 -8.68 -9.60
C ASN A 217 8.90 -9.53 -10.38
N THR A 218 7.92 -10.11 -9.68
CA THR A 218 6.86 -10.87 -10.32
C THR A 218 5.72 -9.90 -10.62
N PRO A 219 5.47 -9.50 -11.89
CA PRO A 219 4.26 -8.78 -12.21
C PRO A 219 3.10 -9.60 -11.65
N ALA A 220 2.30 -8.98 -10.77
CA ALA A 220 1.21 -9.61 -10.04
C ALA A 220 0.54 -10.64 -10.96
N THR A 221 0.71 -11.91 -10.63
CA THR A 221 0.11 -13.03 -11.37
C THR A 221 -1.39 -12.88 -11.24
N GLY A 222 -1.97 -12.09 -12.15
CA GLY A 222 -3.31 -11.55 -11.95
C GLY A 222 -3.66 -10.22 -12.61
N ARG A 223 -2.83 -9.59 -13.47
CA ARG A 223 -3.30 -8.79 -14.64
C ARG A 223 -2.15 -8.18 -15.46
N PHE A 224 -2.22 -8.39 -16.77
CA PHE A 224 -1.49 -7.75 -17.86
C PHE A 224 0.05 -7.81 -17.84
N LYS A 225 0.58 -8.88 -18.45
CA LYS A 225 1.93 -8.93 -19.03
C LYS A 225 2.09 -8.04 -20.29
N TYR A 226 1.26 -7.01 -20.43
CA TYR A 226 1.20 -6.13 -21.60
C TYR A 226 0.98 -4.68 -21.15
N SER A 227 1.99 -4.10 -20.50
CA SER A 227 2.17 -2.65 -20.43
C SER A 227 3.09 -2.14 -21.53
N LYS A 228 3.33 -2.92 -22.59
CA LYS A 228 3.81 -2.31 -23.83
C LYS A 228 2.64 -1.52 -24.39
N ALA A 229 2.76 -0.20 -24.42
CA ALA A 229 1.82 0.64 -25.15
C ALA A 229 1.76 0.09 -26.58
N TYR A 230 0.62 -0.47 -26.97
CA TYR A 230 0.42 -0.96 -28.33
C TYR A 230 0.48 0.24 -29.26
N THR A 231 1.42 0.19 -30.19
CA THR A 231 1.48 1.19 -31.25
C THR A 231 0.39 0.90 -32.27
N ILE A 232 0.04 1.89 -33.08
CA ILE A 232 -0.87 1.68 -34.23
C ILE A 232 -0.35 0.56 -35.15
N ALA A 233 0.97 0.38 -35.25
CA ALA A 233 1.57 -0.71 -36.02
C ALA A 233 1.30 -2.10 -35.42
N ASP A 234 1.28 -2.22 -34.09
CA ASP A 234 0.96 -3.48 -33.42
C ASP A 234 -0.50 -3.89 -33.65
N LEU A 235 -1.43 -2.92 -33.64
CA LEU A 235 -2.84 -3.14 -33.98
C LEU A 235 -3.02 -3.55 -35.44
N GLN A 236 -2.30 -2.93 -36.36
CA GLN A 236 -2.34 -3.27 -37.78
C GLN A 236 -1.78 -4.68 -38.06
N ALA A 237 -0.74 -5.10 -37.32
CA ALA A 237 -0.18 -6.45 -37.44
C ALA A 237 -1.14 -7.52 -36.91
N ALA A 238 -1.84 -7.25 -35.81
CA ALA A 238 -2.88 -8.12 -35.29
C ALA A 238 -4.06 -8.24 -36.27
N ASP A 239 -4.52 -7.12 -36.84
CA ASP A 239 -5.57 -7.08 -37.86
C ASP A 239 -5.22 -7.90 -39.11
N LYS A 240 -3.98 -7.79 -39.59
CA LYS A 240 -3.51 -8.56 -40.74
C LYS A 240 -3.51 -10.06 -40.46
N THR A 241 -3.15 -10.46 -39.24
CA THR A 241 -3.13 -11.86 -38.81
C THR A 241 -4.54 -12.42 -38.71
N LEU A 242 -5.49 -11.66 -38.15
CA LEU A 242 -6.90 -12.07 -38.02
C LEU A 242 -7.59 -12.20 -39.38
N ARG A 243 -7.35 -11.27 -40.32
CA ARG A 243 -7.86 -11.39 -41.70
C ARG A 243 -7.34 -12.63 -42.42
N GLY A 244 -6.12 -13.07 -42.12
CA GLY A 244 -5.57 -14.32 -42.64
C GLY A 244 -6.32 -15.56 -42.17
N LEU A 245 -7.03 -15.48 -41.04
CA LEU A 245 -7.80 -16.59 -40.46
C LEU A 245 -9.25 -16.64 -40.96
N GLU A 246 -9.78 -15.54 -41.53
CA GLU A 246 -11.14 -15.47 -42.09
C GLU A 246 -11.34 -16.43 -43.29
N GLY A 247 -10.26 -16.83 -43.97
CA GLY A 247 -10.29 -17.84 -45.03
C GLY A 247 -10.09 -19.29 -44.58
N VAL A 248 -9.83 -19.52 -43.28
CA VAL A 248 -9.45 -20.83 -42.72
C VAL A 248 -10.46 -21.32 -41.68
N LEU A 249 -11.07 -20.41 -40.92
CA LEU A 249 -11.98 -20.73 -39.84
C LEU A 249 -13.43 -20.36 -40.19
N HIS A 250 -14.38 -21.10 -39.61
CA HIS A 250 -15.80 -20.82 -39.79
C HIS A 250 -16.14 -19.41 -39.25
N PRO A 251 -16.90 -18.57 -39.98
CA PRO A 251 -17.12 -17.16 -39.64
C PRO A 251 -17.66 -16.93 -38.21
N ASP A 252 -18.49 -17.83 -37.72
CA ASP A 252 -19.10 -17.73 -36.38
C ASP A 252 -18.09 -17.84 -35.24
N VAL A 253 -16.94 -18.50 -35.47
CA VAL A 253 -15.85 -18.62 -34.48
C VAL A 253 -15.13 -17.27 -34.32
N LEU A 254 -15.05 -16.49 -35.39
CA LEU A 254 -14.37 -15.20 -35.40
C LEU A 254 -15.29 -14.03 -35.03
N LYS A 255 -16.62 -14.24 -35.07
CA LYS A 255 -17.63 -13.19 -34.88
C LYS A 255 -17.47 -12.41 -33.57
N SER A 256 -17.28 -13.10 -32.46
CA SER A 256 -17.07 -12.47 -31.15
C SER A 256 -15.79 -11.64 -31.07
N ILE A 257 -14.74 -12.04 -31.79
CA ILE A 257 -13.47 -11.31 -31.88
C ILE A 257 -13.61 -10.07 -32.78
N VAL A 258 -14.31 -10.21 -33.92
CA VAL A 258 -14.61 -9.12 -34.85
C VAL A 258 -15.52 -8.06 -34.21
N ASP A 259 -16.51 -8.49 -33.42
CA ASP A 259 -17.42 -7.56 -32.74
C ASP A 259 -16.75 -6.86 -31.55
N LEU A 260 -15.77 -7.49 -30.90
CA LEU A 260 -14.91 -6.83 -29.91
C LEU A 260 -14.07 -5.72 -30.56
N ARG A 261 -13.53 -5.97 -31.76
CA ARG A 261 -12.74 -5.02 -32.54
C ARG A 261 -13.52 -3.75 -32.93
N LYS A 262 -14.82 -3.85 -33.22
CA LYS A 262 -15.66 -2.66 -33.54
C LYS A 262 -15.86 -1.72 -32.36
N LYS A 263 -15.54 -2.17 -31.13
CA LYS A 263 -15.69 -1.39 -29.90
C LYS A 263 -14.38 -0.76 -29.41
N LEU A 264 -13.28 -1.04 -30.10
CA LEU A 264 -11.95 -0.45 -29.88
C LEU A 264 -11.68 0.58 -30.98
#